data_AF-A0A0E3PFU1-F1
#
_entry.id   AF-A0A0E3PFU1-F1
#
_cell.length_a   1.000
_cell.length_b   1.000
_cell.length_c   1.000
_cell.angle_alpha   90.00
_cell.angle_beta   90.00
_cell.angle_gamma   90.00
#
_symmetry.space_group_name_H-M   'P 1'
#
loop_
_entity.id
_entity.type
_entity.pdbx_description
1 polymer ?
#
loop_
_entity_poly.entity_id
_entity_poly.type
_entity_poly.pdbx_seq_one_letter_code
_entity_poly.pdbx_strand_id
1 'polypeptide(L)' 'MKLMKEMKEAKLNKKFSVESLIVQLEKNKILLLSEGEQIVMERTKKQKEILDALGICA' A
#
# COMPACT_ATOMS: atom_id res chain seq x y z
N MET A 1 -13.30 -7.70 7.93
CA MET A 1 -14.17 -6.50 7.76
C MET A 1 -13.43 -5.18 7.95
N LYS A 2 -12.43 -5.07 8.84
CA LYS A 2 -11.66 -3.84 9.07
C LYS A 2 -11.04 -3.22 7.78
N LEU A 3 -10.39 -4.04 6.95
CA LEU A 3 -9.80 -3.59 5.68
C LEU A 3 -10.82 -2.98 4.71
N MET A 4 -11.99 -3.60 4.53
CA MET A 4 -13.04 -3.04 3.65
C MET A 4 -13.59 -1.71 4.16
N LYS A 5 -13.62 -1.51 5.48
CA LYS A 5 -14.02 -0.23 6.08
C LYS A 5 -12.96 0.85 5.80
N GLU A 6 -11.70 0.55 6.04
CA GLU A 6 -10.57 1.46 5.74
C GLU A 6 -10.51 1.80 4.25
N MET A 7 -10.73 0.83 3.35
CA MET A 7 -10.81 1.08 1.91
C MET A 7 -11.96 1.99 1.51
N LYS A 8 -13.11 1.92 2.20
CA LYS A 8 -14.25 2.82 1.96
C LYS A 8 -13.95 4.23 2.46
N GLU A 9 -13.35 4.35 3.64
CA GLU A 9 -12.96 5.63 4.23
C GLU A 9 -11.90 6.34 3.36
N ALA A 10 -10.92 5.59 2.84
CA ALA A 10 -9.90 6.06 1.91
C ALA A 10 -10.38 6.19 0.44
N LYS A 11 -11.67 5.90 0.15
CA LYS A 11 -12.28 5.88 -1.20
C LYS A 11 -11.58 4.95 -2.21
N LEU A 12 -10.74 4.02 -1.75
CA LEU A 12 -10.02 3.04 -2.58
C LEU A 12 -10.94 1.99 -3.17
N ASN A 13 -12.05 1.67 -2.49
CA ASN A 13 -13.04 0.69 -2.95
C ASN A 13 -13.72 1.04 -4.29
N LYS A 14 -13.57 2.29 -4.77
CA LYS A 14 -14.06 2.72 -6.10
C LYS A 14 -13.12 2.35 -7.24
N LYS A 15 -11.84 2.09 -6.93
CA LYS A 15 -10.77 1.86 -7.92
C LYS A 15 -10.10 0.50 -7.77
N PHE A 16 -10.14 -0.09 -6.57
CA PHE A 16 -9.44 -1.32 -6.24
C PHE A 16 -10.39 -2.31 -5.58
N SER A 17 -10.28 -3.58 -5.97
CA SER A 17 -10.86 -4.70 -5.22
C SER A 17 -9.95 -5.03 -4.04
N VAL A 18 -10.47 -5.79 -3.08
CA VAL A 18 -9.66 -6.26 -1.94
C VAL A 18 -8.47 -7.08 -2.42
N GLU A 19 -8.68 -8.01 -3.35
CA GLU A 19 -7.59 -8.80 -3.95
C GLU A 19 -6.57 -7.93 -4.67
N SER A 20 -7.00 -6.96 -5.49
CA SER A 20 -6.05 -6.15 -6.25
C SER A 20 -5.23 -5.24 -5.34
N LEU A 21 -5.82 -4.76 -4.23
CA LEU A 21 -5.11 -4.02 -3.20
C LEU A 21 -4.04 -4.89 -2.51
N ILE A 22 -4.40 -6.11 -2.12
CA ILE A 22 -3.47 -7.07 -1.48
C ILE A 22 -2.29 -7.34 -2.41
N VAL A 23 -2.54 -7.64 -3.69
CA VAL A 23 -1.47 -7.87 -4.67
C VAL A 23 -0.53 -6.67 -4.83
N GLN A 24 -1.05 -5.43 -4.77
CA GLN A 24 -0.19 -4.24 -4.82
C GLN A 24 0.67 -4.10 -3.57
N LEU A 25 0.13 -4.43 -2.40
CA LEU A 25 0.83 -4.33 -1.11
C LEU A 25 1.85 -5.45 -0.92
N GLU A 26 1.56 -6.67 -1.35
CA GLU A 26 2.50 -7.80 -1.31
C GLU A 26 3.68 -7.64 -2.26
N LYS A 27 3.44 -6.98 -3.41
CA LYS A 27 4.52 -6.63 -4.37
C LYS A 27 5.44 -5.53 -3.87
N ASN A 28 5.16 -4.94 -2.71
CA ASN A 28 5.97 -3.87 -2.15
C ASN A 28 7.29 -4.47 -1.64
N LYS A 29 8.37 -4.31 -2.41
CA LYS A 29 9.67 -4.86 -2.07
C LYS A 29 10.36 -3.92 -1.08
N ILE A 30 10.49 -4.37 0.16
CA ILE A 30 11.29 -3.71 1.20
C ILE A 30 12.62 -4.45 1.25
N LEU A 31 13.72 -3.72 1.03
CA LEU A 31 15.05 -4.23 1.34
C LEU A 31 15.32 -3.97 2.82
N LEU A 32 15.49 -5.05 3.58
CA LEU A 32 15.98 -5.00 4.95
C LEU A 32 17.51 -4.96 4.89
N LEU A 33 18.09 -3.84 5.31
CA LEU A 33 19.53 -3.73 5.50
C LEU A 33 19.92 -4.41 6.82
N SER A 34 21.18 -4.83 6.90
CA SER A 34 21.78 -5.54 8.04
C SER A 34 21.58 -4.84 9.39
N GLU A 35 21.44 -3.52 9.39
CA GLU A 35 21.29 -2.66 10.57
C GLU A 35 19.81 -2.41 10.96
N GLY A 36 18.85 -3.09 10.32
CA GLY A 36 17.41 -2.89 10.54
C GLY A 36 16.82 -1.69 9.80
N GLU A 37 17.62 -0.96 9.04
CA GLU A 37 17.15 0.09 8.13
C GLU A 37 16.37 -0.53 6.97
N GLN A 38 15.22 0.08 6.65
CA GLN A 38 14.37 -0.34 5.55
C GLN A 38 14.55 0.59 4.36
N ILE A 39 15.13 0.08 3.26
CA ILE A 39 15.05 0.78 1.97
C ILE A 39 13.77 0.32 1.28
N VAL A 40 12.80 1.22 1.21
CA VAL A 40 11.63 1.00 0.34
C VAL A 40 12.08 1.18 -1.10
N MET A 41 12.02 0.10 -1.89
CA MET A 41 12.33 0.16 -3.31
C MET A 41 11.29 0.97 -4.08
N GLU A 42 11.63 1.34 -5.32
CA GLU A 42 10.80 2.18 -6.18
C GLU A 42 9.35 1.69 -6.24
N ARG A 43 8.41 2.57 -5.86
CA ARG A 43 6.98 2.26 -5.81
C ARG A 43 6.34 2.57 -7.15
N THR A 44 5.50 1.66 -7.63
CA THR A 44 4.66 1.96 -8.80
C THR A 44 3.67 3.09 -8.47
N LYS A 45 3.20 3.80 -9.50
CA LYS A 45 2.19 4.88 -9.34
C LYS A 45 0.96 4.42 -8.57
N LYS A 46 0.51 3.17 -8.79
CA LYS A 46 -0.64 2.57 -8.09
C LYS A 46 -0.35 2.33 -6.61
N GLN A 47 0.84 1.84 -6.27
CA GLN A 47 1.23 1.66 -4.86
C GLN A 47 1.33 3.00 -4.14
N LYS A 48 1.88 4.04 -4.79
CA LYS A 48 1.93 5.39 -4.22
C LYS A 48 0.53 5.95 -3.96
N GLU A 49 -0.38 5.86 -4.94
CA GLU A 49 -1.78 6.29 -4.77
C GLU A 49 -2.49 5.57 -3.61
N ILE A 50 -2.25 4.26 -3.45
CA ILE A 50 -2.82 3.48 -2.33
C ILE A 50 -2.26 3.95 -0.98
N LEU A 51 -0.94 4.12 -0.88
CA LEU A 51 -0.29 4.49 0.39
C LEU A 51 -0.59 5.93 0.80
N ASP A 52 -0.67 6.86 -0.15
CA ASP A 52 -1.07 8.24 0.07
C ASP A 52 -2.53 8.30 0.56
N ALA A 53 -3.43 7.54 -0.08
CA ALA A 53 -4.84 7.47 0.33
C ALA A 53 -5.02 6.85 1.72
N LEU A 54 -4.11 5.97 2.15
CA LEU A 54 -4.09 5.38 3.48
C LEU A 54 -3.33 6.23 4.51
N GLY A 55 -2.71 7.35 4.12
CA GLY A 55 -1.91 8.21 5.01
C GLY A 55 -0.64 7.54 5.53
N ILE A 56 -0.12 6.52 4.85
CA ILE A 56 1.07 5.75 5.25
C ILE A 56 2.35 6.40 4.71
N CYS A 57 2.25 7.17 3.62
CA CYS A 57 3.33 8.00 3.09
C CYS A 57 3.00 9.49 3.24
N ALA A 58 4.02 10.27 3.60
CA ALA A 58 4.04 11.73 3.48
C ALA A 58 4.56 12.15 2.10
#